data_AF-A0A2E7E835-F1
#
_entry.id   AF-A0A2E7E835-F1
#
_cell.length_a   1.000
_cell.length_b   1.000
_cell.length_c   1.000
_cell.angle_alpha   90.00
_cell.angle_beta   90.00
_cell.angle_gamma   90.00
#
_symmetry.space_group_name_H-M   'P 1'
#
loop_
_entity.id
_entity.type
_entity.pdbx_description
1 polymer ?
#
loop_
_entity_poly.entity_id
_entity_poly.type
_entity_poly.pdbx_seq_one_letter_code
_entity_poly.pdbx_strand_id
1 'polypeptide(L)'
;MSLRQSVLLSSALLAASLAMPVSAGTQTNHTFQAESYNGSKTRQYAVYQPDGLSGSAPMVMTLHGCKQTQNDILNDWGMKEAADRYGFVLVTPFITSYDGLRNENCWGFWFDNERHEGAGEVEDLRSIAEEVESNYNIDPQQRFITGLSSGGAMTVVAAVAHNEYWRAAASAAGLPYGEDSSSVSLSGQCPGYASFHSVSQVAGDMNNELDDDYAIPLMVLQNEGDCTVLPQAGRNIRDAHLSVFGSNGFDNPTSALASSEDCSPYYQNNYGCTHNKYTEDGTSNTRSVVETVFLNGPAATPNLQDTDHGHYWVGGEDGNNGKWAVRVGPSYPDIIWDFFSRHGSGGGTNLDKPVCSLNGDNPLALNLNDVFVDPGAQCSDSQGSLSVTTNCNVDTAVAGDYFCDYTAVNNDGSKTVRRLIAVIDPNQPVETCLTSSTSPSDHISAGRATAGGSYSLRAISSGDQADIGFAWDTWSAVTLTEGEPGKWYAQQPEACQSGNPTPPPASCEDWYTSNLSHQLAGRAYYSMGYYSTGGNDSLGALSGSYTWVKEESTGVYEAGQCQ
;
A
#
# COMPACT_ATOMS: atom_id res chain seq x y z
N MET A 1 -28.65 -21.36 -67.50
CA MET A 1 -27.82 -20.36 -66.80
C MET A 1 -28.18 -20.44 -65.33
N SER A 2 -27.40 -21.14 -64.51
CA SER A 2 -27.64 -21.25 -63.06
C SER A 2 -26.32 -21.64 -62.40
N LEU A 3 -25.75 -20.70 -61.65
CA LEU A 3 -24.59 -20.89 -60.79
C LEU A 3 -24.95 -21.83 -59.64
N ARG A 4 -24.08 -22.80 -59.34
CA ARG A 4 -24.06 -23.48 -58.03
C ARG A 4 -22.76 -23.11 -57.33
N GLN A 5 -22.91 -22.37 -56.23
CA GLN A 5 -21.86 -21.95 -55.31
C GLN A 5 -21.34 -23.15 -54.51
N SER A 6 -20.02 -23.20 -54.36
CA SER A 6 -19.29 -24.10 -53.48
C SER A 6 -19.36 -23.56 -52.04
N VAL A 7 -19.85 -24.38 -51.11
CA VAL A 7 -19.82 -24.09 -49.66
C VAL A 7 -18.52 -24.65 -49.10
N LEU A 8 -17.64 -23.79 -48.61
CA LEU A 8 -16.46 -24.14 -47.81
C LEU A 8 -16.87 -24.12 -46.33
N LEU A 9 -16.75 -25.27 -45.66
CA LEU A 9 -16.82 -25.36 -44.19
C LEU A 9 -15.50 -24.84 -43.60
N SER A 10 -15.54 -23.67 -42.96
CA SER A 10 -14.45 -23.20 -42.10
C SER A 10 -14.63 -23.78 -40.71
N SER A 11 -13.67 -24.60 -40.27
CA SER A 11 -13.60 -25.14 -38.91
C SER A 11 -13.09 -24.05 -37.97
N ALA A 12 -13.91 -23.62 -37.01
CA ALA A 12 -13.48 -22.72 -35.94
C ALA A 12 -12.75 -23.54 -34.86
N LEU A 13 -11.43 -23.36 -34.75
CA LEU A 13 -10.68 -23.78 -33.55
C LEU A 13 -10.99 -22.78 -32.44
N LEU A 14 -11.72 -23.23 -31.42
CA LEU A 14 -11.81 -22.55 -30.13
C LEU A 14 -10.46 -22.70 -29.42
N ALA A 15 -9.64 -21.64 -29.45
CA ALA A 15 -8.47 -21.55 -28.57
C ALA A 15 -8.99 -21.25 -27.16
N ALA A 16 -9.05 -22.27 -26.31
CA ALA A 16 -9.23 -22.07 -24.88
C ALA A 16 -7.99 -21.34 -24.35
N SER A 17 -8.12 -20.04 -24.07
CA SER A 17 -7.14 -19.27 -23.33
C SER A 17 -7.07 -19.84 -21.92
N LEU A 18 -6.05 -20.67 -21.65
CA LEU A 18 -5.65 -21.02 -20.30
C LEU A 18 -5.21 -19.72 -19.62
N ALA A 19 -6.07 -19.18 -18.76
CA ALA A 19 -5.64 -18.20 -17.77
C ALA A 19 -4.59 -18.91 -16.91
N MET A 20 -3.31 -18.53 -17.06
CA MET A 20 -2.29 -18.98 -16.13
C MET A 20 -2.64 -18.39 -14.75
N PRO A 21 -2.62 -19.19 -13.68
CA PRO A 21 -2.79 -18.66 -12.34
C PRO A 21 -1.69 -17.63 -12.09
N VAL A 22 -2.04 -16.50 -11.48
CA VAL A 22 -1.07 -15.61 -10.85
C VAL A 22 -0.25 -16.48 -9.89
N SER A 23 1.07 -16.58 -10.11
CA SER A 23 1.95 -17.42 -9.31
C SER A 23 2.10 -16.79 -7.93
N ALA A 24 1.66 -17.49 -6.88
CA ALA A 24 1.86 -17.06 -5.51
C ALA A 24 3.17 -17.68 -5.00
N GLY A 25 4.11 -16.87 -4.52
CA GLY A 25 5.37 -17.34 -3.95
C GLY A 25 5.20 -18.05 -2.59
N THR A 26 6.29 -18.64 -2.11
CA THR A 26 6.36 -19.32 -0.82
C THR A 26 6.97 -18.42 0.26
N GLN A 27 6.24 -18.21 1.36
CA GLN A 27 6.77 -17.57 2.57
C GLN A 27 7.25 -18.60 3.59
N THR A 28 8.47 -18.43 4.09
CA THR A 28 9.06 -19.26 5.15
C THR A 28 9.56 -18.38 6.29
N ASN A 29 9.27 -18.78 7.54
CA ASN A 29 9.79 -18.09 8.73
C ASN A 29 11.01 -18.84 9.26
N HIS A 30 12.03 -18.09 9.66
CA HIS A 30 13.32 -18.58 10.12
C HIS A 30 13.71 -17.94 11.45
N THR A 31 14.75 -18.48 12.09
CA THR A 31 15.31 -17.93 13.32
C THR A 31 16.83 -17.95 13.24
N PHE A 32 17.41 -16.77 12.99
CA PHE A 32 18.84 -16.53 13.08
C PHE A 32 19.29 -16.69 14.53
N GLN A 33 20.33 -17.47 14.77
CA GLN A 33 20.89 -17.67 16.10
C GLN A 33 21.98 -16.64 16.36
N ALA A 34 21.99 -16.08 17.58
CA ALA A 34 23.05 -15.16 17.98
C ALA A 34 24.44 -15.80 17.79
N GLU A 35 25.33 -15.05 17.16
CA GLU A 35 26.71 -15.44 16.93
C GLU A 35 27.65 -14.98 18.05
N SER A 36 28.95 -15.24 17.91
CA SER A 36 29.95 -14.95 18.94
C SER A 36 30.43 -13.50 18.98
N TYR A 37 30.13 -12.68 17.97
CA TYR A 37 30.55 -11.28 17.94
C TYR A 37 29.74 -10.43 18.93
N ASN A 38 30.32 -9.30 19.32
CA ASN A 38 29.73 -8.44 20.34
C ASN A 38 28.39 -7.87 19.85
N GLY A 39 27.36 -7.93 20.69
CA GLY A 39 26.05 -7.37 20.38
C GLY A 39 25.12 -8.28 19.57
N SER A 40 25.58 -9.43 19.05
CA SER A 40 24.70 -10.35 18.31
C SER A 40 23.51 -10.82 19.14
N LYS A 41 22.34 -10.95 18.49
CA LYS A 41 21.13 -11.48 19.12
C LYS A 41 20.42 -12.47 18.22
N THR A 42 19.66 -13.38 18.82
CA THR A 42 18.75 -14.26 18.07
C THR A 42 17.67 -13.40 17.43
N ARG A 43 17.51 -13.46 16.11
CA ARG A 43 16.48 -12.71 15.35
C ARG A 43 15.49 -13.66 14.69
N GLN A 44 14.28 -13.18 14.48
CA GLN A 44 13.35 -13.82 13.55
C GLN A 44 13.45 -13.12 12.22
N TYR A 45 13.24 -13.84 11.13
CA TYR A 45 13.11 -13.26 9.82
C TYR A 45 12.18 -14.11 8.96
N ALA A 46 11.50 -13.49 8.01
CA ALA A 46 10.75 -14.21 6.97
C ALA A 46 11.44 -14.04 5.63
N VAL A 47 11.34 -15.08 4.80
CA VAL A 47 11.76 -15.07 3.40
C VAL A 47 10.55 -15.37 2.54
N TYR A 48 10.27 -14.49 1.57
CA TYR A 48 9.30 -14.72 0.52
C TYR A 48 10.04 -14.98 -0.80
N GLN A 49 9.84 -16.16 -1.36
CA GLN A 49 10.43 -16.58 -2.62
C GLN A 49 9.31 -16.69 -3.68
N PRO A 50 9.35 -15.87 -4.74
CA PRO A 50 8.47 -16.03 -5.88
C PRO A 50 8.53 -17.43 -6.49
N ASP A 51 7.40 -17.92 -6.93
CA ASP A 51 7.33 -19.16 -7.70
C ASP A 51 7.98 -18.98 -9.08
N GLY A 52 8.54 -20.05 -9.63
CA GLY A 52 9.04 -20.04 -11.02
C GLY A 52 10.36 -19.32 -11.25
N LEU A 53 11.10 -18.92 -10.20
CA LEU A 53 12.46 -18.40 -10.35
C LEU A 53 13.36 -19.41 -11.08
N SER A 54 13.91 -19.01 -12.22
CA SER A 54 14.86 -19.81 -13.00
C SER A 54 16.29 -19.29 -12.81
N GLY A 55 17.05 -19.91 -11.91
CA GLY A 55 18.46 -19.56 -11.68
C GLY A 55 18.67 -18.67 -10.46
N SER A 56 19.78 -17.92 -10.45
CA SER A 56 20.15 -17.07 -9.33
C SER A 56 19.32 -15.79 -9.34
N ALA A 57 18.74 -15.44 -8.19
CA ALA A 57 17.81 -14.33 -8.06
C ALA A 57 18.40 -13.18 -7.25
N PRO A 58 18.03 -11.92 -7.55
CA PRO A 58 18.26 -10.78 -6.66
C PRO A 58 17.67 -11.03 -5.27
N MET A 59 18.29 -10.45 -4.25
CA MET A 59 17.77 -10.41 -2.89
C MET A 59 17.50 -8.96 -2.48
N VAL A 60 16.32 -8.72 -1.91
CA VAL A 60 15.96 -7.43 -1.30
C VAL A 60 15.64 -7.65 0.17
N MET A 61 16.53 -7.19 1.05
CA MET A 61 16.29 -7.14 2.49
C MET A 61 15.49 -5.88 2.83
N THR A 62 14.35 -6.03 3.49
CA THR A 62 13.44 -4.92 3.83
C THR A 62 13.28 -4.80 5.34
N LEU A 63 13.59 -3.64 5.90
CA LEU A 63 13.63 -3.38 7.33
C LEU A 63 12.42 -2.56 7.79
N HIS A 64 11.70 -3.06 8.80
CA HIS A 64 10.55 -2.40 9.39
C HIS A 64 10.98 -1.23 10.28
N GLY A 65 10.07 -0.30 10.53
CA GLY A 65 10.24 0.80 11.48
C GLY A 65 9.91 0.41 12.93
N CYS A 66 9.95 1.41 13.82
CA CYS A 66 9.51 1.25 15.20
C CYS A 66 8.04 0.83 15.31
N LYS A 67 7.71 -0.03 16.27
CA LYS A 67 6.37 -0.61 16.54
C LYS A 67 5.81 -1.48 15.42
N GLN A 68 6.54 -1.63 14.32
CA GLN A 68 6.20 -2.50 13.20
C GLN A 68 6.86 -3.87 13.36
N THR A 69 6.52 -4.76 12.46
CA THR A 69 6.98 -6.15 12.37
C THR A 69 7.23 -6.52 10.92
N GLN A 70 7.83 -7.68 10.69
CA GLN A 70 7.96 -8.28 9.36
C GLN A 70 6.61 -8.47 8.63
N ASN A 71 5.50 -8.63 9.37
CA ASN A 71 4.17 -8.81 8.77
C ASN A 71 3.62 -7.51 8.16
N ASP A 72 3.97 -6.35 8.73
CA ASP A 72 3.56 -5.05 8.16
C ASP A 72 4.20 -4.87 6.76
N ILE A 73 5.48 -5.25 6.61
CA ILE A 73 6.15 -5.26 5.31
C ILE A 73 5.45 -6.23 4.35
N LEU A 74 5.26 -7.47 4.79
CA LEU A 74 4.71 -8.53 3.94
C LEU A 74 3.26 -8.25 3.53
N ASN A 75 2.46 -7.57 4.33
CA ASN A 75 1.04 -7.40 4.07
C ASN A 75 0.69 -6.02 3.50
N ASP A 76 1.41 -4.96 3.88
CA ASP A 76 0.96 -3.60 3.59
C ASP A 76 1.85 -2.88 2.56
N TRP A 77 3.11 -3.27 2.40
CA TRP A 77 4.07 -2.46 1.65
C TRP A 77 4.10 -2.74 0.15
N GLY A 78 3.35 -3.72 -0.36
CA GLY A 78 3.35 -4.12 -1.78
C GLY A 78 4.64 -4.85 -2.21
N MET A 79 5.49 -5.23 -1.26
CA MET A 79 6.81 -5.81 -1.54
C MET A 79 6.74 -7.27 -2.02
N LYS A 80 5.71 -8.04 -1.64
CA LYS A 80 5.54 -9.42 -2.12
C LYS A 80 5.14 -9.44 -3.59
N GLU A 81 4.22 -8.57 -3.96
CA GLU A 81 3.74 -8.44 -5.33
C GLU A 81 4.84 -7.85 -6.23
N ALA A 82 5.65 -6.93 -5.71
CA ALA A 82 6.88 -6.50 -6.37
C ALA A 82 7.88 -7.66 -6.54
N ALA A 83 8.06 -8.51 -5.51
CA ALA A 83 8.91 -9.69 -5.59
C ALA A 83 8.45 -10.65 -6.70
N ASP A 84 7.14 -10.95 -6.78
CA ASP A 84 6.57 -11.79 -7.83
C ASP A 84 6.72 -11.17 -9.22
N ARG A 85 6.51 -9.86 -9.33
CA ARG A 85 6.60 -9.12 -10.59
C ARG A 85 8.02 -9.07 -11.13
N TYR A 86 9.00 -8.88 -10.24
CA TYR A 86 10.37 -8.57 -10.62
C TYR A 86 11.37 -9.71 -10.41
N GLY A 87 10.93 -10.79 -9.75
CA GLY A 87 11.70 -12.00 -9.56
C GLY A 87 12.85 -11.86 -8.57
N PHE A 88 12.63 -11.17 -7.44
CA PHE A 88 13.60 -11.10 -6.34
C PHE A 88 13.12 -11.88 -5.11
N VAL A 89 14.06 -12.39 -4.32
CA VAL A 89 13.78 -12.97 -2.99
C VAL A 89 13.68 -11.84 -1.97
N LEU A 90 12.54 -11.73 -1.30
CA LEU A 90 12.28 -10.73 -0.27
C LEU A 90 12.66 -11.31 1.10
N VAL A 91 13.50 -10.59 1.86
CA VAL A 91 13.91 -10.96 3.22
C VAL A 91 13.44 -9.87 4.18
N THR A 92 12.71 -10.24 5.23
CA THR A 92 12.17 -9.28 6.22
C THR A 92 12.59 -9.68 7.63
N PRO A 93 13.76 -9.21 8.11
CA PRO A 93 14.20 -9.41 9.48
C PRO A 93 13.30 -8.71 10.50
N PHE A 94 13.24 -9.24 11.71
CA PHE A 94 12.47 -8.71 12.83
C PHE A 94 13.31 -8.54 14.09
N ILE A 95 13.18 -7.38 14.72
CA ILE A 95 13.75 -7.08 16.04
C ILE A 95 12.98 -7.86 17.13
N THR A 96 13.54 -8.98 17.56
CA THR A 96 13.00 -9.85 18.63
C THR A 96 13.31 -9.38 20.04
N SER A 97 14.43 -8.66 20.22
CA SER A 97 14.87 -8.15 21.51
C SER A 97 15.72 -6.90 21.34
N TYR A 98 15.47 -5.91 22.20
CA TYR A 98 16.07 -4.58 22.17
C TYR A 98 16.17 -4.05 23.60
N ASP A 99 17.05 -3.08 23.84
CA ASP A 99 17.19 -2.46 25.16
C ASP A 99 16.04 -1.49 25.48
N GLY A 100 15.84 -1.20 26.77
CA GLY A 100 14.74 -0.34 27.24
C GLY A 100 14.91 1.16 26.95
N LEU A 101 15.95 1.56 26.21
CA LEU A 101 16.17 2.95 25.78
C LEU A 101 15.58 3.22 24.39
N ARG A 102 14.95 2.22 23.77
CA ARG A 102 14.31 2.28 22.46
C ARG A 102 12.79 2.15 22.58
N ASN A 103 12.06 2.71 21.61
CA ASN A 103 10.67 2.32 21.42
C ASN A 103 10.60 0.86 20.92
N GLU A 104 9.42 0.26 21.06
CA GLU A 104 9.16 -1.12 20.64
C GLU A 104 9.67 -1.39 19.23
N ASN A 105 10.38 -2.52 19.07
CA ASN A 105 10.92 -3.03 17.81
C ASN A 105 11.84 -2.07 17.02
N CYS A 106 12.31 -0.95 17.58
CA CYS A 106 13.21 -0.07 16.84
C CYS A 106 14.59 -0.68 16.65
N TRP A 107 15.14 -0.53 15.44
CA TRP A 107 16.55 -0.68 15.17
C TRP A 107 17.38 0.36 15.92
N GLY A 108 18.51 -0.06 16.48
CA GLY A 108 19.41 0.73 17.30
C GLY A 108 20.45 1.53 16.52
N PHE A 109 20.06 2.20 15.44
CA PHE A 109 20.97 2.89 14.52
C PHE A 109 21.92 3.92 15.18
N TRP A 110 21.60 4.41 16.39
CA TRP A 110 22.40 5.39 17.14
C TRP A 110 23.22 4.77 18.29
N PHE A 111 23.05 3.48 18.57
CA PHE A 111 23.90 2.81 19.55
C PHE A 111 25.21 2.44 18.88
N ASP A 112 26.30 2.88 19.48
CA ASP A 112 27.65 2.65 18.98
C ASP A 112 27.90 1.16 18.66
N ASN A 113 27.50 0.25 19.54
CA ASN A 113 27.70 -1.19 19.35
C ASN A 113 26.80 -1.85 18.29
N GLU A 114 25.85 -1.13 17.68
CA GLU A 114 24.86 -1.68 16.73
C GLU A 114 25.11 -1.23 15.29
N ARG A 115 26.06 -0.31 15.06
CA ARG A 115 26.23 0.39 13.78
C ARG A 115 27.60 0.22 13.13
N HIS A 116 28.46 -0.61 13.72
CA HIS A 116 29.83 -0.84 13.27
C HIS A 116 29.99 -2.25 12.70
N GLU A 117 30.76 -2.38 11.62
CA GLU A 117 31.15 -3.67 11.06
C GLU A 117 31.70 -4.61 12.14
N GLY A 118 31.28 -5.89 12.11
CA GLY A 118 31.71 -6.90 13.08
C GLY A 118 30.99 -6.85 14.43
N ALA A 119 29.94 -6.04 14.60
CA ALA A 119 29.17 -5.97 15.84
C ALA A 119 27.67 -5.66 15.64
N GLY A 120 26.88 -6.16 16.60
CA GLY A 120 25.49 -5.75 16.80
C GLY A 120 24.54 -6.02 15.62
N GLU A 121 23.52 -5.17 15.52
CA GLU A 121 22.42 -5.32 14.57
C GLU A 121 22.85 -5.25 13.11
N VAL A 122 23.80 -4.39 12.76
CA VAL A 122 24.29 -4.30 11.38
C VAL A 122 24.96 -5.60 10.93
N GLU A 123 25.74 -6.23 11.81
CA GLU A 123 26.39 -7.51 11.55
C GLU A 123 25.38 -8.68 11.58
N ASP A 124 24.35 -8.62 12.45
CA ASP A 124 23.23 -9.57 12.42
C ASP A 124 22.52 -9.55 11.05
N LEU A 125 22.32 -8.37 10.45
CA LEU A 125 21.69 -8.24 9.14
C LEU A 125 22.54 -8.84 8.01
N ARG A 126 23.85 -8.57 7.99
CA ARG A 126 24.79 -9.18 7.04
C ARG A 126 24.81 -10.71 7.18
N SER A 127 24.84 -11.22 8.41
CA SER A 127 24.88 -12.66 8.68
C SER A 127 23.55 -13.36 8.34
N ILE A 128 22.40 -12.71 8.55
CA ILE A 128 21.09 -13.19 8.05
C ILE A 128 21.11 -13.26 6.52
N ALA A 129 21.66 -12.26 5.85
CA ALA A 129 21.75 -12.23 4.40
C ALA A 129 22.60 -13.40 3.86
N GLU A 130 23.73 -13.71 4.51
CA GLU A 130 24.53 -14.91 4.19
C GLU A 130 23.79 -16.23 4.47
N GLU A 131 23.03 -16.32 5.57
CA GLU A 131 22.20 -17.49 5.85
C GLU A 131 21.17 -17.69 4.73
N VAL A 132 20.57 -16.61 4.21
CA VAL A 132 19.68 -16.67 3.05
C VAL A 132 20.44 -17.10 1.78
N GLU A 133 21.61 -16.53 1.49
CA GLU A 133 22.43 -16.96 0.34
C GLU A 133 22.81 -18.45 0.39
N SER A 134 22.99 -19.01 1.59
CA SER A 134 23.30 -20.42 1.75
C SER A 134 22.12 -21.36 1.48
N ASN A 135 20.89 -20.85 1.66
CA ASN A 135 19.65 -21.62 1.58
C ASN A 135 18.85 -21.35 0.30
N TYR A 136 19.09 -20.22 -0.36
CA TYR A 136 18.39 -19.75 -1.56
C TYR A 136 19.42 -19.42 -2.64
N ASN A 137 19.08 -19.65 -3.90
CA ASN A 137 20.00 -19.35 -5.00
C ASN A 137 20.02 -17.85 -5.29
N ILE A 138 20.80 -17.09 -4.52
CA ILE A 138 20.93 -15.63 -4.63
C ILE A 138 22.10 -15.27 -5.56
N ASP A 139 21.91 -14.24 -6.41
CA ASP A 139 23.01 -13.62 -7.15
C ASP A 139 23.78 -12.69 -6.21
N PRO A 140 25.05 -12.98 -5.88
CA PRO A 140 25.85 -12.16 -4.97
C PRO A 140 26.13 -10.75 -5.53
N GLN A 141 25.88 -10.50 -6.81
CA GLN A 141 25.99 -9.18 -7.43
C GLN A 141 24.69 -8.37 -7.35
N GLN A 142 23.63 -8.89 -6.73
CA GLN A 142 22.30 -8.28 -6.65
C GLN A 142 21.70 -8.40 -5.24
N ARG A 143 22.46 -7.89 -4.26
CA ARG A 143 22.07 -7.84 -2.85
C ARG A 143 21.72 -6.41 -2.50
N PHE A 144 20.47 -6.18 -2.14
CA PHE A 144 19.94 -4.85 -1.91
C PHE A 144 19.26 -4.77 -0.55
N ILE A 145 19.26 -3.57 0.03
CA ILE A 145 18.64 -3.32 1.33
C ILE A 145 17.80 -2.05 1.32
N THR A 146 16.63 -2.09 1.94
CA THR A 146 15.71 -0.97 2.05
C THR A 146 14.99 -0.97 3.40
N GLY A 147 14.40 0.16 3.80
CA GLY A 147 13.59 0.20 5.01
C GLY A 147 12.90 1.54 5.26
N LEU A 148 11.98 1.54 6.24
CA LEU A 148 11.24 2.72 6.69
C LEU A 148 11.70 3.15 8.09
N SER A 149 11.76 4.47 8.36
CA SER A 149 11.95 5.00 9.72
C SER A 149 13.27 4.54 10.35
N SER A 150 13.25 3.93 11.54
CA SER A 150 14.41 3.27 12.14
C SER A 150 15.03 2.19 11.25
N GLY A 151 14.22 1.47 10.46
CA GLY A 151 14.71 0.55 9.43
C GLY A 151 15.35 1.28 8.24
N GLY A 152 14.85 2.48 7.90
CA GLY A 152 15.46 3.36 6.90
C GLY A 152 16.79 3.94 7.37
N ALA A 153 16.93 4.26 8.66
CA ALA A 153 18.20 4.65 9.28
C ALA A 153 19.19 3.47 9.33
N MET A 154 18.73 2.29 9.75
CA MET A 154 19.57 1.08 9.76
C MET A 154 19.97 0.63 8.34
N THR A 155 19.16 0.92 7.33
CA THR A 155 19.54 0.73 5.91
C THR A 155 20.75 1.59 5.53
N VAL A 156 20.81 2.86 5.97
CA VAL A 156 21.97 3.72 5.74
C VAL A 156 23.18 3.21 6.52
N VAL A 157 22.99 2.74 7.75
CA VAL A 157 24.04 2.12 8.56
C VAL A 157 24.62 0.88 7.87
N ALA A 158 23.78 -0.05 7.43
CA ALA A 158 24.21 -1.26 6.72
C ALA A 158 24.92 -0.93 5.39
N ALA A 159 24.45 0.09 4.67
CA ALA A 159 25.08 0.54 3.44
C ALA A 159 26.49 1.10 3.66
N VAL A 160 26.75 1.74 4.81
CA VAL A 160 28.05 2.34 5.15
C VAL A 160 28.99 1.32 5.79
N ALA A 161 28.49 0.53 6.74
CA ALA A 161 29.32 -0.45 7.46
C ALA A 161 29.63 -1.71 6.65
N HIS A 162 28.81 -2.03 5.63
CA HIS A 162 29.04 -3.14 4.72
C HIS A 162 28.90 -2.71 3.26
N ASN A 163 29.68 -1.72 2.84
CA ASN A 163 29.62 -1.22 1.47
C ASN A 163 30.23 -2.20 0.45
N GLU A 164 31.19 -3.02 0.86
CA GLU A 164 31.71 -4.17 0.12
C GLU A 164 30.65 -5.27 -0.16
N TYR A 165 29.66 -5.42 0.72
CA TYR A 165 28.66 -6.48 0.63
C TYR A 165 27.40 -6.06 -0.15
N TRP A 166 26.80 -4.93 0.22
CA TRP A 166 25.54 -4.45 -0.36
C TRP A 166 25.79 -3.73 -1.70
N ARG A 167 24.96 -4.03 -2.70
CA ARG A 167 25.14 -3.43 -4.02
C ARG A 167 24.41 -2.11 -4.19
N ALA A 168 23.30 -1.90 -3.52
CA ALA A 168 22.62 -0.59 -3.44
C ALA A 168 21.66 -0.60 -2.25
N ALA A 169 21.32 0.60 -1.76
CA ALA A 169 20.44 0.79 -0.62
C ALA A 169 19.36 1.84 -0.88
N ALA A 170 18.18 1.70 -0.26
CA ALA A 170 17.10 2.67 -0.36
C ALA A 170 16.49 3.00 1.00
N SER A 171 16.65 4.24 1.47
CA SER A 171 16.20 4.69 2.78
C SER A 171 14.90 5.48 2.66
N ALA A 172 13.80 4.97 3.20
CA ALA A 172 12.53 5.70 3.30
C ALA A 172 12.36 6.32 4.69
N ALA A 173 12.23 7.65 4.75
CA ALA A 173 12.12 8.40 6.00
C ALA A 173 13.17 7.97 7.05
N GLY A 174 14.42 7.77 6.61
CA GLY A 174 15.53 7.36 7.46
C GLY A 174 16.40 8.51 7.92
N LEU A 175 17.55 8.19 8.52
CA LEU A 175 18.49 9.15 9.09
C LEU A 175 19.90 8.97 8.51
N PRO A 176 20.71 10.05 8.47
CA PRO A 176 22.14 9.96 8.18
C PRO A 176 22.90 9.01 9.12
N TYR A 177 24.01 8.47 8.63
CA TYR A 177 24.92 7.64 9.43
C TYR A 177 25.46 8.42 10.64
N GLY A 178 25.59 7.76 11.79
CA GLY A 178 26.16 8.37 13.00
C GLY A 178 25.27 9.42 13.68
N GLU A 179 23.98 9.48 13.35
CA GLU A 179 23.00 10.34 14.02
C GLU A 179 22.55 9.80 15.38
N ASP A 180 21.99 10.69 16.20
CA ASP A 180 21.54 10.40 17.55
C ASP A 180 20.03 10.12 17.63
N SER A 181 19.58 9.61 18.77
CA SER A 181 18.14 9.55 19.11
C SER A 181 17.42 10.92 19.09
N SER A 182 18.17 12.03 19.15
CA SER A 182 17.61 13.39 19.05
C SER A 182 17.27 13.83 17.62
N SER A 183 17.66 13.03 16.63
CA SER A 183 17.46 13.30 15.20
C SER A 183 16.07 12.86 14.70
N VAL A 184 15.21 12.37 15.60
CA VAL A 184 13.79 12.12 15.37
C VAL A 184 12.93 13.00 16.27
N SER A 185 11.72 13.33 15.80
CA SER A 185 10.75 14.04 16.64
C SER A 185 9.86 13.09 17.42
N LEU A 186 9.79 13.30 18.74
CA LEU A 186 8.90 12.57 19.66
C LEU A 186 7.80 13.47 20.25
N SER A 187 7.60 14.67 19.70
CA SER A 187 6.70 15.68 20.28
C SER A 187 5.22 15.40 20.04
N GLY A 188 4.88 14.57 19.04
CA GLY A 188 3.52 14.42 18.53
C GLY A 188 2.94 15.71 17.94
N GLN A 189 3.79 16.69 17.63
CA GLN A 189 3.40 17.99 17.05
C GLN A 189 3.95 18.12 15.62
N CYS A 190 3.22 18.85 14.78
CA CYS A 190 3.59 19.13 13.40
C CYS A 190 3.73 20.65 13.16
N PRO A 191 4.86 21.13 12.58
CA PRO A 191 6.07 20.37 12.30
C PRO A 191 6.78 19.92 13.61
N GLY A 192 7.44 18.78 13.56
CA GLY A 192 8.24 18.26 14.66
C GLY A 192 9.53 19.07 14.90
N TYR A 193 10.25 18.71 15.97
CA TYR A 193 11.59 19.19 16.28
C TYR A 193 12.57 18.03 16.36
N ALA A 194 13.73 18.17 15.72
CA ALA A 194 14.85 17.25 15.75
C ALA A 194 16.17 18.05 15.65
N SER A 195 17.26 17.48 16.16
CA SER A 195 18.62 18.03 16.03
C SER A 195 19.44 17.07 15.18
N PHE A 196 20.24 17.60 14.25
CA PHE A 196 21.07 16.80 13.35
C PHE A 196 22.54 17.14 13.53
N HIS A 197 23.41 16.15 13.34
CA HIS A 197 24.82 16.41 13.12
C HIS A 197 25.05 17.23 11.84
N SER A 198 26.19 17.91 11.75
CA SER A 198 26.53 18.62 10.51
C SER A 198 26.83 17.61 9.40
N VAL A 199 26.49 17.93 8.15
CA VAL A 199 26.80 17.08 6.99
C VAL A 199 28.29 16.69 6.94
N SER A 200 29.19 17.62 7.31
CA SER A 200 30.63 17.33 7.38
C SER A 200 31.02 16.33 8.48
N GLN A 201 30.31 16.34 9.61
CA GLN A 201 30.53 15.35 10.66
C GLN A 201 30.04 13.98 10.20
N VAL A 202 28.82 13.90 9.66
CA VAL A 202 28.25 12.67 9.10
C VAL A 202 29.18 12.08 8.03
N ALA A 203 29.66 12.89 7.08
CA ALA A 203 30.60 12.44 6.06
C ALA A 203 31.94 11.97 6.65
N GLY A 204 32.43 12.62 7.71
CA GLY A 204 33.62 12.18 8.44
C GLY A 204 33.41 10.83 9.13
N ASP A 205 32.25 10.63 9.75
CA ASP A 205 31.88 9.37 10.40
C ASP A 205 31.72 8.23 9.39
N MET A 206 31.13 8.50 8.22
CA MET A 206 31.07 7.55 7.10
C MET A 206 32.48 7.16 6.63
N ASN A 207 33.37 8.12 6.37
CA ASN A 207 34.74 7.83 5.93
C ASN A 207 35.56 7.02 6.96
N ASN A 208 35.22 7.11 8.25
CA ASN A 208 35.88 6.32 9.29
C ASN A 208 35.36 4.89 9.38
N GLU A 209 34.15 4.64 8.86
CA GLU A 209 33.49 3.34 8.88
C GLU A 209 33.78 2.51 7.63
N LEU A 210 33.73 3.12 6.45
CA LEU A 210 33.83 2.43 5.15
C LEU A 210 35.05 1.50 5.08
N ASP A 211 34.83 0.29 4.58
CA ASP A 211 35.83 -0.76 4.48
C ASP A 211 36.29 -1.04 3.03
N ASP A 212 35.52 -0.58 2.03
CA ASP A 212 35.82 -0.70 0.60
C ASP A 212 35.69 0.65 -0.15
N ASP A 213 36.40 0.79 -1.28
CA ASP A 213 36.34 1.99 -2.13
C ASP A 213 35.03 2.06 -2.96
N TYR A 214 34.21 1.02 -2.91
CA TYR A 214 32.97 0.93 -3.63
C TYR A 214 31.95 1.98 -3.16
N ALA A 215 31.73 2.98 -4.01
CA ALA A 215 30.66 3.96 -3.86
C ALA A 215 29.29 3.31 -4.04
N ILE A 216 28.70 2.85 -2.94
CA ILE A 216 27.38 2.22 -2.92
C ILE A 216 26.28 3.23 -3.31
N PRO A 217 25.47 2.98 -4.35
CA PRO A 217 24.34 3.83 -4.70
C PRO A 217 23.31 3.84 -3.59
N LEU A 218 22.83 5.04 -3.26
CA LEU A 218 21.79 5.23 -2.26
C LEU A 218 20.57 5.93 -2.85
N MET A 219 19.37 5.42 -2.61
CA MET A 219 18.12 6.13 -2.83
C MET A 219 17.58 6.66 -1.51
N VAL A 220 17.04 7.87 -1.50
CA VAL A 220 16.41 8.50 -0.34
C VAL A 220 14.97 8.87 -0.67
N LEU A 221 14.01 8.24 0.01
CA LEU A 221 12.59 8.50 -0.17
C LEU A 221 12.06 9.26 1.05
N GLN A 222 11.38 10.38 0.81
CA GLN A 222 10.98 11.27 1.91
C GLN A 222 9.66 11.99 1.60
N ASN A 223 8.74 11.99 2.56
CA ASN A 223 7.60 12.90 2.52
C ASN A 223 8.01 14.26 3.13
N GLU A 224 7.77 15.36 2.42
CA GLU A 224 8.03 16.73 2.90
C GLU A 224 7.11 17.12 4.08
N GLY A 225 5.99 16.41 4.26
CA GLY A 225 5.09 16.56 5.39
C GLY A 225 5.40 15.67 6.60
N ASP A 226 6.50 14.91 6.60
CA ASP A 226 6.84 13.99 7.69
C ASP A 226 7.21 14.75 8.98
N CYS A 227 6.44 14.52 10.05
CA CYS A 227 6.66 15.15 11.35
C CYS A 227 7.52 14.32 12.32
N THR A 228 7.77 13.05 12.00
CA THR A 228 8.56 12.13 12.85
C THR A 228 10.02 12.15 12.43
N VAL A 229 10.29 11.91 11.15
CA VAL A 229 11.62 12.03 10.55
C VAL A 229 11.59 13.20 9.59
N LEU A 230 12.07 14.34 10.08
CA LEU A 230 11.94 15.60 9.34
C LEU A 230 12.65 15.51 7.98
N PRO A 231 12.13 16.15 6.93
CA PRO A 231 12.69 16.03 5.58
C PRO A 231 14.14 16.54 5.45
N GLN A 232 14.62 17.30 6.44
CA GLN A 232 16.03 17.65 6.56
C GLN A 232 16.94 16.43 6.69
N ALA A 233 16.48 15.35 7.33
CA ALA A 233 17.22 14.10 7.44
C ALA A 233 17.54 13.52 6.05
N GLY A 234 16.53 13.40 5.17
CA GLY A 234 16.72 12.94 3.80
C GLY A 234 17.69 13.82 3.00
N ARG A 235 17.64 15.15 3.19
CA ARG A 235 18.61 16.07 2.58
C ARG A 235 20.02 15.87 3.10
N ASN A 236 20.18 15.66 4.41
CA ASN A 236 21.47 15.38 5.03
C ASN A 236 22.06 14.03 4.57
N ILE A 237 21.23 13.00 4.38
CA ILE A 237 21.66 11.72 3.80
C ILE A 237 22.25 11.96 2.42
N ARG A 238 21.50 12.65 1.53
CA ARG A 238 21.96 12.98 0.17
C ARG A 238 23.28 13.77 0.20
N ASP A 239 23.34 14.82 1.00
CA ASP A 239 24.49 15.73 1.00
C ASP A 239 25.75 15.06 1.58
N ALA A 240 25.61 14.26 2.64
CA ALA A 240 26.74 13.51 3.19
C ALA A 240 27.22 12.43 2.23
N HIS A 241 26.29 11.73 1.57
CA HIS A 241 26.63 10.70 0.60
C HIS A 241 27.36 11.26 -0.63
N LEU A 242 26.93 12.42 -1.16
CA LEU A 242 27.67 13.16 -2.19
C LEU A 242 29.03 13.66 -1.69
N SER A 243 29.11 14.14 -0.46
CA SER A 243 30.37 14.59 0.14
C SER A 243 31.41 13.46 0.26
N VAL A 244 30.98 12.21 0.40
CA VAL A 244 31.87 11.05 0.53
C VAL A 244 32.22 10.44 -0.83
N PHE A 245 31.21 10.25 -1.69
CA PHE A 245 31.35 9.47 -2.93
C PHE A 245 31.29 10.28 -4.23
N GLY A 246 30.95 11.57 -4.16
CA GLY A 246 30.95 12.45 -5.32
C GLY A 246 32.36 12.70 -5.86
N SER A 247 32.51 12.77 -7.18
CA SER A 247 33.81 13.13 -7.77
C SER A 247 34.15 14.59 -7.47
N ASN A 248 35.41 14.97 -7.65
CA ASN A 248 35.88 16.34 -7.43
C ASN A 248 35.04 17.37 -8.21
N GLY A 249 34.38 18.28 -7.49
CA GLY A 249 33.47 19.29 -8.04
C GLY A 249 32.00 18.85 -8.15
N PHE A 250 31.67 17.59 -7.81
CA PHE A 250 30.34 16.98 -7.82
C PHE A 250 29.97 16.38 -6.45
N ASP A 251 30.54 16.94 -5.39
CA ASP A 251 30.37 16.58 -3.98
C ASP A 251 29.20 17.30 -3.30
N ASN A 252 28.33 17.95 -4.10
CA ASN A 252 27.21 18.74 -3.61
C ASN A 252 26.00 18.62 -4.57
N PRO A 253 24.77 18.81 -4.07
CA PRO A 253 23.56 18.57 -4.84
C PRO A 253 23.37 19.53 -6.02
N THR A 254 24.06 20.67 -6.07
CA THR A 254 23.88 21.63 -7.18
C THR A 254 24.66 21.18 -8.41
N SER A 255 25.92 20.79 -8.25
CA SER A 255 26.74 20.36 -9.38
C SER A 255 26.48 18.90 -9.77
N ALA A 256 26.17 18.02 -8.81
CA ALA A 256 25.92 16.61 -9.07
C ALA A 256 24.56 16.30 -9.73
N LEU A 257 23.62 17.26 -9.76
CA LEU A 257 22.28 17.03 -10.27
C LEU A 257 22.31 16.76 -11.79
N ALA A 258 22.00 15.53 -12.17
CA ALA A 258 21.95 15.09 -13.56
C ALA A 258 20.55 15.16 -14.17
N SER A 259 19.52 14.86 -13.39
CA SER A 259 18.12 14.95 -13.83
C SER A 259 17.17 15.21 -12.67
N SER A 260 16.03 15.82 -13.00
CA SER A 260 14.90 16.06 -12.11
C SER A 260 13.62 15.80 -12.90
N GLU A 261 12.85 14.81 -12.47
CA GLU A 261 11.64 14.36 -13.15
C GLU A 261 10.51 14.07 -12.15
N ASP A 262 9.27 14.01 -12.64
CA ASP A 262 8.15 13.58 -11.80
C ASP A 262 8.33 12.10 -11.46
N CYS A 263 8.03 11.71 -10.21
CA CYS A 263 8.16 10.32 -9.79
C CYS A 263 7.23 9.40 -10.59
N SER A 264 7.75 8.24 -10.98
CA SER A 264 7.00 7.23 -11.73
C SER A 264 7.57 5.83 -11.45
N PRO A 265 6.73 4.79 -11.33
CA PRO A 265 5.27 4.85 -11.39
C PRO A 265 4.66 5.37 -10.08
N TYR A 266 3.42 5.85 -10.16
CA TYR A 266 2.62 6.23 -9.00
C TYR A 266 1.21 5.63 -9.11
N TYR A 267 0.56 5.44 -7.98
CA TYR A 267 -0.82 4.96 -7.89
C TYR A 267 -1.77 6.10 -7.52
N GLN A 268 -2.74 6.36 -8.39
CA GLN A 268 -3.80 7.39 -8.31
C GLN A 268 -3.34 8.85 -8.25
N ASN A 269 -2.34 9.19 -7.45
CA ASN A 269 -1.82 10.55 -7.31
C ASN A 269 -0.32 10.49 -6.99
N ASN A 270 0.47 11.36 -7.62
CA ASN A 270 1.91 11.44 -7.36
C ASN A 270 2.27 12.43 -6.24
N TYR A 271 1.32 13.22 -5.73
CA TYR A 271 1.55 14.24 -4.69
C TYR A 271 2.67 15.24 -5.02
N GLY A 272 2.80 15.60 -6.30
CA GLY A 272 3.88 16.47 -6.77
C GLY A 272 5.28 15.92 -6.48
N CYS A 273 5.42 14.59 -6.44
CA CYS A 273 6.69 13.94 -6.13
C CYS A 273 7.74 14.23 -7.20
N THR A 274 8.93 14.59 -6.75
CA THR A 274 10.11 14.82 -7.59
C THR A 274 11.15 13.71 -7.36
N HIS A 275 11.60 13.11 -8.46
CA HIS A 275 12.71 12.16 -8.50
C HIS A 275 13.95 12.87 -9.08
N ASN A 276 14.97 13.06 -8.27
CA ASN A 276 16.25 13.61 -8.69
C ASN A 276 17.32 12.53 -8.74
N LYS A 277 18.15 12.59 -9.79
CA LYS A 277 19.34 11.73 -9.93
C LYS A 277 20.59 12.58 -9.81
N TYR A 278 21.49 12.18 -8.91
CA TYR A 278 22.78 12.83 -8.71
C TYR A 278 23.89 11.86 -9.09
N THR A 279 24.74 12.25 -10.02
CA THR A 279 25.76 11.38 -10.61
C THR A 279 27.15 11.94 -10.37
N GLU A 280 28.17 11.10 -10.59
CA GLU A 280 29.58 11.42 -10.33
C GLU A 280 30.07 12.65 -11.10
N ASP A 281 29.45 12.97 -12.24
CA ASP A 281 29.85 14.08 -13.12
C ASP A 281 28.69 15.03 -13.46
N GLY A 282 27.55 14.92 -12.77
CA GLY A 282 26.36 15.72 -13.03
C GLY A 282 25.73 15.50 -14.40
N THR A 283 26.07 14.40 -15.10
CA THR A 283 25.46 14.01 -16.37
C THR A 283 24.63 12.75 -16.22
N SER A 284 23.61 12.60 -17.07
CA SER A 284 22.74 11.42 -17.07
C SER A 284 23.39 10.14 -17.62
N ASN A 285 24.63 10.22 -18.10
CA ASN A 285 25.33 9.09 -18.74
C ASN A 285 26.13 8.24 -17.75
N THR A 286 26.33 8.74 -16.53
CA THR A 286 27.06 8.05 -15.48
C THR A 286 26.11 7.47 -14.46
N ARG A 287 26.61 6.49 -13.71
CA ARG A 287 25.85 5.85 -12.63
C ARG A 287 25.51 6.91 -11.58
N SER A 288 24.29 6.85 -11.03
CA SER A 288 23.92 7.66 -9.89
C SER A 288 24.69 7.25 -8.64
N VAL A 289 25.14 8.26 -7.91
CA VAL A 289 25.74 8.15 -6.58
C VAL A 289 24.62 8.16 -5.55
N VAL A 290 23.70 9.12 -5.67
CA VAL A 290 22.48 9.18 -4.86
C VAL A 290 21.29 9.57 -5.72
N GLU A 291 20.12 9.05 -5.39
CA GLU A 291 18.84 9.48 -5.96
C GLU A 291 17.89 9.89 -4.83
N THR A 292 17.01 10.87 -5.08
CA THR A 292 16.01 11.29 -4.08
C THR A 292 14.61 11.26 -4.67
N VAL A 293 13.65 10.71 -3.93
CA VAL A 293 12.22 10.62 -4.28
C VAL A 293 11.42 11.35 -3.20
N PHE A 294 11.13 12.62 -3.44
CA PHE A 294 10.55 13.51 -2.42
C PHE A 294 9.12 13.89 -2.81
N LEU A 295 8.14 13.56 -1.98
CA LEU A 295 6.72 13.83 -2.22
C LEU A 295 6.13 14.83 -1.23
N ASN A 296 5.06 15.52 -1.62
CA ASN A 296 4.23 16.33 -0.72
C ASN A 296 2.95 15.56 -0.35
N GLY A 297 3.14 14.39 0.26
CA GLY A 297 2.07 13.46 0.60
C GLY A 297 1.19 13.96 1.75
N PRO A 298 0.01 13.36 1.95
CA PRO A 298 -0.88 13.71 3.06
C PRO A 298 -0.19 13.52 4.42
N ALA A 299 -0.56 14.35 5.38
CA ALA A 299 -0.08 14.23 6.76
C ALA A 299 -0.83 13.18 7.58
N ALA A 300 -1.87 12.52 7.04
CA ALA A 300 -2.55 11.42 7.69
C ALA A 300 -2.69 10.26 6.69
N THR A 301 -2.49 9.04 7.16
CA THR A 301 -2.91 7.85 6.42
C THR A 301 -4.45 7.72 6.48
N PRO A 302 -5.07 6.87 5.63
CA PRO A 302 -6.49 6.53 5.75
C PRO A 302 -6.86 5.86 7.09
N ASN A 303 -5.87 5.43 7.88
CA ASN A 303 -6.09 4.89 9.21
C ASN A 303 -6.32 6.04 10.21
N LEU A 304 -7.53 6.10 10.79
CA LEU A 304 -7.91 7.13 11.77
C LEU A 304 -7.12 7.06 13.10
N GLN A 305 -6.32 6.03 13.30
CA GLN A 305 -5.45 5.84 14.47
C GLN A 305 -3.98 6.21 14.19
N ASP A 306 -3.69 6.73 13.00
CA ASP A 306 -2.37 7.26 12.66
C ASP A 306 -2.03 8.50 13.49
N THR A 307 -0.86 8.45 14.12
CA THR A 307 -0.31 9.50 14.98
C THR A 307 1.04 10.01 14.47
N ASP A 308 1.61 9.38 13.46
CA ASP A 308 3.02 9.59 13.09
C ASP A 308 3.18 10.67 12.01
N HIS A 309 2.04 11.13 11.47
CA HIS A 309 1.83 12.31 10.63
C HIS A 309 2.79 12.48 9.44
N GLY A 310 2.41 11.93 8.29
CA GLY A 310 3.24 11.97 7.08
C GLY A 310 4.35 10.93 7.04
N HIS A 311 4.50 10.14 8.11
CA HIS A 311 5.52 9.14 8.31
C HIS A 311 5.01 7.73 7.97
N TYR A 312 5.13 7.32 6.71
CA TYR A 312 4.61 6.05 6.21
C TYR A 312 5.38 5.56 4.98
N TRP A 313 5.19 4.28 4.66
CA TRP A 313 5.56 3.68 3.38
C TRP A 313 4.49 3.93 2.32
N VAL A 314 4.89 4.13 1.06
CA VAL A 314 3.94 4.24 -0.08
C VAL A 314 3.96 2.94 -0.88
N GLY A 315 2.99 2.07 -0.63
CA GLY A 315 2.94 0.71 -1.18
C GLY A 315 2.43 0.60 -2.62
N GLY A 316 1.86 1.66 -3.19
CA GLY A 316 1.36 1.65 -4.57
C GLY A 316 0.09 0.82 -4.76
N GLU A 317 -0.15 0.37 -6.00
CA GLU A 317 -1.35 -0.38 -6.40
C GLU A 317 -1.53 -1.66 -5.58
N ASP A 318 -0.45 -2.39 -5.32
CA ASP A 318 -0.48 -3.69 -4.63
C ASP A 318 -0.26 -3.63 -3.12
N GLY A 319 0.03 -2.43 -2.59
CA GLY A 319 0.09 -2.22 -1.14
C GLY A 319 -1.29 -2.20 -0.49
N ASN A 320 -1.31 -2.14 0.85
CA ASN A 320 -2.53 -1.90 1.64
C ASN A 320 -2.40 -0.61 2.46
N ASN A 321 -3.54 0.02 2.75
CA ASN A 321 -3.56 1.11 3.71
C ASN A 321 -3.44 0.52 5.12
N GLY A 322 -2.28 0.70 5.72
CA GLY A 322 -1.96 0.26 7.08
C GLY A 322 -1.85 1.43 8.04
N LYS A 323 -1.44 1.15 9.29
CA LYS A 323 -1.12 2.20 10.25
C LYS A 323 0.10 3.04 9.84
N TRP A 324 1.01 2.46 9.06
CA TRP A 324 2.25 3.06 8.61
C TRP A 324 2.47 2.91 7.10
N ALA A 325 1.40 2.68 6.35
CA ALA A 325 1.47 2.47 4.92
C ALA A 325 0.26 3.12 4.24
N VAL A 326 0.49 3.73 3.08
CA VAL A 326 -0.55 4.23 2.19
C VAL A 326 -0.39 3.61 0.81
N ARG A 327 -1.49 3.45 0.09
CA ARG A 327 -1.45 3.00 -1.31
C ARG A 327 -1.17 4.14 -2.28
N VAL A 328 -1.84 5.27 -2.08
CA VAL A 328 -1.80 6.41 -3.00
C VAL A 328 -0.45 7.12 -2.89
N GLY A 329 0.21 7.35 -4.02
CA GLY A 329 1.52 7.99 -4.08
C GLY A 329 2.48 7.35 -5.07
N PRO A 330 3.73 7.84 -5.16
CA PRO A 330 4.83 7.18 -5.88
C PRO A 330 5.05 5.77 -5.34
N SER A 331 4.98 4.74 -6.18
CA SER A 331 5.08 3.35 -5.74
C SER A 331 6.52 3.04 -5.30
N TYR A 332 6.76 3.03 -3.98
CA TYR A 332 8.10 2.76 -3.44
C TYR A 332 8.65 1.41 -3.89
N PRO A 333 7.88 0.28 -3.84
CA PRO A 333 8.39 -1.00 -4.31
C PRO A 333 8.88 -0.97 -5.76
N ASP A 334 8.16 -0.30 -6.65
CA ASP A 334 8.50 -0.23 -8.07
C ASP A 334 9.67 0.72 -8.35
N ILE A 335 9.70 1.88 -7.70
CA ILE A 335 10.75 2.88 -7.87
C ILE A 335 12.08 2.37 -7.30
N ILE A 336 12.03 1.75 -6.11
CA ILE A 336 13.20 1.16 -5.46
C ILE A 336 13.73 0.00 -6.32
N TRP A 337 12.84 -0.84 -6.85
CA TRP A 337 13.27 -1.92 -7.74
C TRP A 337 13.92 -1.41 -9.03
N ASP A 338 13.35 -0.40 -9.69
CA ASP A 338 13.97 0.23 -10.87
C ASP A 338 15.40 0.65 -10.56
N PHE A 339 15.59 1.34 -9.44
CA PHE A 339 16.90 1.75 -8.95
C PHE A 339 17.84 0.57 -8.70
N PHE A 340 17.45 -0.42 -7.90
CA PHE A 340 18.27 -1.59 -7.61
C PHE A 340 18.68 -2.36 -8.86
N SER A 341 17.75 -2.54 -9.80
CA SER A 341 18.00 -3.28 -11.04
C SER A 341 19.06 -2.64 -11.93
N ARG A 342 19.25 -1.31 -11.84
CA ARG A 342 20.31 -0.55 -12.54
C ARG A 342 21.68 -0.66 -11.88
N HIS A 343 21.75 -1.19 -10.65
CA HIS A 343 22.96 -1.16 -9.84
C HIS A 343 23.58 -2.53 -9.58
N GLY A 344 23.10 -3.67 -10.10
CA GLY A 344 23.81 -4.97 -10.02
C GLY A 344 25.22 -4.96 -10.68
N SER A 345 26.21 -5.70 -10.17
CA SER A 345 27.62 -5.69 -10.66
C SER A 345 27.98 -6.69 -11.77
N GLY A 346 26.98 -7.23 -12.46
CA GLY A 346 27.16 -7.56 -13.87
C GLY A 346 27.25 -6.25 -14.63
N GLY A 347 28.46 -5.66 -14.69
CA GLY A 347 28.75 -4.41 -15.38
C GLY A 347 27.92 -4.36 -16.64
N GLY A 348 27.07 -3.34 -16.74
CA GLY A 348 25.96 -3.42 -17.65
C GLY A 348 26.38 -3.94 -19.03
N THR A 349 25.78 -5.05 -19.47
CA THR A 349 24.76 -4.69 -20.44
C THR A 349 23.86 -3.78 -19.63
N ASN A 350 23.90 -2.47 -19.91
CA ASN A 350 22.64 -1.74 -19.84
C ASN A 350 21.73 -2.69 -20.58
N LEU A 351 21.00 -3.54 -19.82
CA LEU A 351 19.87 -4.18 -20.40
C LEU A 351 19.08 -2.95 -20.70
N ASP A 352 19.03 -2.62 -21.98
CA ASP A 352 18.48 -1.39 -22.45
C ASP A 352 16.96 -1.49 -22.31
N LYS A 353 16.49 -1.97 -21.16
CA LYS A 353 15.14 -2.43 -20.96
C LYS A 353 14.25 -1.24 -21.29
N PRO A 354 13.16 -1.47 -22.02
CA PRO A 354 12.32 -0.39 -22.46
C PRO A 354 11.91 0.48 -21.27
N VAL A 355 12.19 1.78 -21.33
CA VAL A 355 11.67 2.76 -20.37
C VAL A 355 10.37 3.28 -20.96
N CYS A 356 9.26 3.08 -20.25
CA CYS A 356 7.92 3.41 -20.73
C CYS A 356 7.28 4.49 -19.87
N SER A 357 6.64 5.47 -20.50
CA SER A 357 5.81 6.49 -19.85
C SER A 357 4.42 6.53 -20.49
N LEU A 358 3.38 6.70 -19.67
CA LEU A 358 2.01 6.88 -20.15
C LEU A 358 1.85 8.30 -20.72
N ASN A 359 1.22 8.44 -21.89
CA ASN A 359 0.91 9.76 -22.43
C ASN A 359 -0.36 10.31 -21.80
N GLY A 360 -0.31 11.31 -20.90
CA GLY A 360 -1.53 11.85 -20.27
C GLY A 360 -2.04 11.02 -19.10
N ASP A 361 -3.23 11.36 -18.61
CA ASP A 361 -3.66 11.04 -17.24
C ASP A 361 -3.70 9.54 -16.90
N ASN A 362 -3.39 9.24 -15.63
CA ASN A 362 -3.55 7.93 -15.01
C ASN A 362 -3.90 8.12 -13.52
N PRO A 363 -5.13 7.79 -13.08
CA PRO A 363 -6.23 7.24 -13.86
C PRO A 363 -6.76 8.23 -14.92
N LEU A 364 -7.21 7.70 -16.06
CA LEU A 364 -7.98 8.46 -17.04
C LEU A 364 -9.47 8.31 -16.70
N ALA A 365 -10.11 9.40 -16.27
CA ALA A 365 -11.53 9.40 -15.97
C ALA A 365 -12.38 9.63 -17.23
N LEU A 366 -13.44 8.84 -17.39
CA LEU A 366 -14.43 8.94 -18.46
C LEU A 366 -15.83 8.87 -17.88
N ASN A 367 -16.78 9.68 -18.35
CA ASN A 367 -18.17 9.45 -17.97
C ASN A 367 -18.73 8.22 -18.71
N LEU A 368 -19.78 7.63 -18.13
CA LEU A 368 -20.52 6.55 -18.77
C LEU A 368 -20.94 6.94 -20.19
N ASN A 369 -20.62 6.07 -21.15
CA ASN A 369 -20.81 6.22 -22.59
C ASN A 369 -19.93 7.27 -23.29
N ASP A 370 -18.96 7.88 -22.59
CA ASP A 370 -17.96 8.70 -23.25
C ASP A 370 -17.14 7.85 -24.24
N VAL A 371 -16.64 8.51 -25.29
CA VAL A 371 -15.76 7.87 -26.25
C VAL A 371 -14.37 7.76 -25.62
N PHE A 372 -13.94 6.54 -25.34
CA PHE A 372 -12.57 6.29 -24.93
C PHE A 372 -11.62 6.48 -26.13
N VAL A 373 -10.68 7.41 -26.00
CA VAL A 373 -9.55 7.58 -26.91
C VAL A 373 -8.31 7.21 -26.11
N ASP A 374 -7.63 6.14 -26.51
CA ASP A 374 -6.39 5.70 -25.89
C ASP A 374 -5.27 6.75 -26.14
N PRO A 375 -4.77 7.42 -25.08
CA PRO A 375 -3.64 8.33 -25.23
C PRO A 375 -2.31 7.63 -25.56
N GLY A 376 -2.23 6.32 -25.31
CA GLY A 376 -1.05 5.49 -25.53
C GLY A 376 0.01 5.63 -24.43
N ALA A 377 1.15 5.00 -24.69
CA ALA A 377 2.39 5.14 -23.96
C ALA A 377 3.55 5.35 -24.94
N GLN A 378 4.62 6.00 -24.48
CA GLN A 378 5.88 6.07 -25.19
C GLN A 378 6.88 5.18 -24.47
N CYS A 379 7.56 4.33 -25.23
CA CYS A 379 8.66 3.56 -24.71
C CYS A 379 9.92 3.87 -25.52
N SER A 380 11.06 3.92 -24.84
CA SER A 380 12.35 4.12 -25.46
C SER A 380 13.43 3.34 -24.75
N ASP A 381 14.50 3.10 -25.48
CA ASP A 381 15.76 2.57 -24.99
C ASP A 381 16.91 3.47 -25.50
N SER A 382 18.15 3.11 -25.20
CA SER A 382 19.39 3.77 -25.64
C SER A 382 19.57 3.77 -27.15
N GLN A 383 18.88 2.88 -27.88
CA GLN A 383 18.84 2.84 -29.35
C GLN A 383 17.73 3.70 -29.95
N GLY A 384 16.74 4.10 -29.14
CA GLY A 384 15.71 5.08 -29.49
C GLY A 384 14.30 4.63 -29.11
N SER A 385 13.30 5.14 -29.82
CA SER A 385 11.89 4.80 -29.54
C SER A 385 11.57 3.35 -29.91
N LEU A 386 10.86 2.68 -29.02
CA LEU A 386 10.41 1.30 -29.17
C LEU A 386 8.93 1.23 -29.54
N SER A 387 8.56 0.17 -30.27
CA SER A 387 7.16 -0.12 -30.56
C SER A 387 6.44 -0.61 -29.30
N VAL A 388 5.30 0.00 -29.02
CA VAL A 388 4.45 -0.35 -27.88
C VAL A 388 3.31 -1.24 -28.34
N THR A 389 3.15 -2.39 -27.70
CA THR A 389 2.00 -3.28 -27.85
C THR A 389 0.99 -2.96 -26.77
N THR A 390 -0.22 -2.61 -27.18
CA THR A 390 -1.31 -2.25 -26.26
C THR A 390 -2.28 -3.41 -26.09
N ASN A 391 -2.60 -3.77 -24.85
CA ASN A 391 -3.73 -4.61 -24.48
C ASN A 391 -4.70 -3.77 -23.64
N CYS A 392 -5.78 -3.31 -24.28
CA CYS A 392 -6.70 -2.34 -23.70
C CYS A 392 -8.12 -2.68 -24.13
N ASN A 393 -8.96 -3.06 -23.17
CA ASN A 393 -10.35 -3.40 -23.41
C ASN A 393 -11.23 -2.66 -22.39
N VAL A 394 -11.69 -1.47 -22.79
CA VAL A 394 -12.52 -0.59 -21.97
C VAL A 394 -13.94 -0.63 -22.50
N ASP A 395 -14.89 -1.04 -21.65
CA ASP A 395 -16.32 -0.93 -21.96
C ASP A 395 -16.88 0.34 -21.30
N THR A 396 -16.93 1.44 -22.05
CA THR A 396 -17.43 2.70 -21.49
C THR A 396 -18.94 2.71 -21.22
N ALA A 397 -19.68 1.68 -21.65
CA ALA A 397 -21.11 1.55 -21.34
C ALA A 397 -21.37 1.03 -19.93
N VAL A 398 -20.35 0.57 -19.21
CA VAL A 398 -20.46 0.02 -17.86
C VAL A 398 -19.50 0.77 -16.94
N ALA A 399 -20.04 1.38 -15.87
CA ALA A 399 -19.22 2.06 -14.87
C ALA A 399 -18.32 1.04 -14.15
N GLY A 400 -17.07 1.43 -13.90
CA GLY A 400 -16.07 0.56 -13.30
C GLY A 400 -14.64 0.90 -13.75
N ASP A 401 -13.71 0.14 -13.19
CA ASP A 401 -12.29 0.28 -13.43
C ASP A 401 -11.85 -0.69 -14.54
N TYR A 402 -11.22 -0.15 -15.59
CA TYR A 402 -10.64 -0.92 -16.70
C TYR A 402 -9.15 -0.68 -16.78
N PHE A 403 -8.41 -1.66 -17.30
CA PHE A 403 -6.96 -1.57 -17.41
C PHE A 403 -6.49 -1.66 -18.85
N CYS A 404 -5.50 -0.83 -19.16
CA CYS A 404 -4.80 -0.83 -20.43
C CYS A 404 -3.32 -1.02 -20.19
N ASP A 405 -2.78 -2.14 -20.65
CA ASP A 405 -1.38 -2.51 -20.54
C ASP A 405 -0.63 -2.12 -21.81
N TYR A 406 0.50 -1.44 -21.65
CA TYR A 406 1.38 -1.02 -22.73
C TYR A 406 2.73 -1.68 -22.53
N THR A 407 3.05 -2.63 -23.41
CA THR A 407 4.27 -3.42 -23.33
C THR A 407 5.20 -3.07 -24.47
N ALA A 408 6.43 -2.66 -24.15
CA ALA A 408 7.52 -2.66 -25.11
C ALA A 408 8.48 -3.80 -24.80
N VAL A 409 9.09 -4.35 -25.85
CA VAL A 409 10.06 -5.45 -25.77
C VAL A 409 11.24 -5.10 -26.65
N ASN A 410 12.45 -5.31 -26.15
CA ASN A 410 13.66 -5.33 -26.95
C ASN A 410 14.50 -6.58 -26.60
N ASN A 411 15.73 -6.64 -27.13
CA ASN A 411 16.60 -7.80 -26.92
C ASN A 411 17.02 -8.00 -25.46
N ASP A 412 16.88 -6.95 -24.65
CA ASP A 412 17.34 -6.89 -23.28
C ASP A 412 16.20 -7.06 -22.25
N GLY A 413 14.94 -7.11 -22.72
CA GLY A 413 13.79 -7.45 -21.90
C GLY A 413 12.50 -6.80 -22.35
N SER A 414 11.48 -6.87 -21.49
CA SER A 414 10.19 -6.21 -21.69
C SER A 414 9.86 -5.31 -20.52
N LYS A 415 9.21 -4.17 -20.80
CA LYS A 415 8.56 -3.33 -19.77
C LYS A 415 7.10 -3.19 -20.12
N THR A 416 6.25 -3.39 -19.12
CA THR A 416 4.82 -3.10 -19.20
C THR A 416 4.51 -1.94 -18.25
N VAL A 417 3.79 -0.94 -18.74
CA VAL A 417 3.15 0.09 -17.91
C VAL A 417 1.64 -0.04 -18.04
N ARG A 418 0.90 0.16 -16.94
CA ARG A 418 -0.55 -0.02 -16.88
C ARG A 418 -1.25 1.30 -16.62
N ARG A 419 -2.26 1.62 -17.42
CA ARG A 419 -3.20 2.73 -17.18
C ARG A 419 -4.51 2.20 -16.62
N LEU A 420 -5.00 2.82 -15.55
CA LEU A 420 -6.36 2.68 -15.06
C LEU A 420 -7.28 3.65 -15.81
N ILE A 421 -8.38 3.14 -16.34
CA ILE A 421 -9.47 3.90 -16.95
C ILE A 421 -10.67 3.78 -16.03
N ALA A 422 -11.02 4.89 -15.37
CA ALA A 422 -12.15 4.94 -14.46
C ALA A 422 -13.38 5.43 -15.23
N VAL A 423 -14.29 4.51 -15.57
CA VAL A 423 -15.59 4.86 -16.16
C VAL A 423 -16.54 5.17 -15.02
N ILE A 424 -16.82 6.46 -14.84
CA ILE A 424 -17.69 6.98 -13.80
C ILE A 424 -19.09 7.22 -14.34
N ASP A 425 -20.13 6.76 -13.65
CA ASP A 425 -21.48 7.24 -13.94
C ASP A 425 -21.69 8.57 -13.20
N PRO A 426 -21.76 9.71 -13.91
CA PRO A 426 -21.90 11.02 -13.27
C PRO A 426 -23.26 11.21 -12.57
N ASN A 427 -24.20 10.29 -12.79
CA ASN A 427 -25.49 10.25 -12.11
C ASN A 427 -25.51 9.19 -11.00
N GLN A 428 -24.45 8.40 -10.84
CA GLN A 428 -24.33 7.49 -9.72
C GLN A 428 -24.23 8.33 -8.45
N PRO A 429 -25.13 8.11 -7.48
CA PRO A 429 -24.98 8.74 -6.21
C PRO A 429 -23.68 8.28 -5.56
N VAL A 430 -22.81 9.22 -5.19
CA VAL A 430 -21.57 8.91 -4.48
C VAL A 430 -21.94 8.60 -3.04
N GLU A 431 -22.13 7.32 -2.72
CA GLU A 431 -22.51 6.88 -1.39
C GLU A 431 -21.33 7.10 -0.41
N THR A 432 -21.54 7.83 0.69
CA THR A 432 -20.48 8.09 1.69
C THR A 432 -20.39 6.98 2.74
N CYS A 433 -21.47 6.20 2.90
CA CYS A 433 -21.60 5.09 3.85
C CYS A 433 -21.29 5.44 5.31
N LEU A 434 -21.40 6.72 5.70
CA LEU A 434 -21.22 7.15 7.08
C LEU A 434 -22.39 6.67 7.94
N THR A 435 -22.12 6.01 9.06
CA THR A 435 -23.18 5.58 9.99
C THR A 435 -23.29 6.53 11.19
N SER A 436 -24.51 6.81 11.64
CA SER A 436 -24.77 7.57 12.86
C SER A 436 -25.86 6.89 13.67
N SER A 437 -25.58 6.56 14.93
CA SER A 437 -26.53 5.93 15.85
C SER A 437 -26.88 6.85 17.01
N THR A 438 -28.05 7.50 16.94
CA THR A 438 -28.49 8.46 17.97
C THR A 438 -30.03 8.50 18.07
N SER A 439 -30.59 9.38 18.89
CA SER A 439 -32.03 9.47 19.10
C SER A 439 -32.75 10.06 17.89
N PRO A 440 -34.05 9.73 17.67
CA PRO A 440 -34.83 10.32 16.59
C PRO A 440 -34.86 11.86 16.62
N SER A 441 -34.89 12.48 17.80
CA SER A 441 -34.80 13.94 17.97
C SER A 441 -33.43 14.49 17.56
N ASP A 442 -32.34 13.78 17.87
CA ASP A 442 -30.98 14.19 17.48
C ASP A 442 -30.73 14.02 15.98
N HIS A 443 -31.33 13.01 15.35
CA HIS A 443 -31.33 12.88 13.89
C HIS A 443 -32.03 14.05 13.21
N ILE A 444 -33.16 14.53 13.75
CA ILE A 444 -33.83 15.74 13.24
C ILE A 444 -32.93 16.98 13.40
N SER A 445 -32.35 17.16 14.59
CA SER A 445 -31.50 18.31 14.90
C SER A 445 -30.24 18.37 14.05
N ALA A 446 -29.71 17.21 13.65
CA ALA A 446 -28.55 17.09 12.79
C ALA A 446 -28.89 17.01 11.28
N GLY A 447 -30.15 17.20 10.89
CA GLY A 447 -30.59 17.19 9.48
C GLY A 447 -30.61 15.82 8.81
N ARG A 448 -30.48 14.73 9.58
CA ARG A 448 -30.53 13.34 9.08
C ARG A 448 -31.96 12.79 8.99
N ALA A 449 -32.92 13.43 9.66
CA ALA A 449 -34.34 13.11 9.62
C ALA A 449 -35.17 14.39 9.66
N THR A 450 -36.48 14.29 9.43
CA THR A 450 -37.45 15.38 9.50
C THR A 450 -38.67 15.01 10.34
N ALA A 451 -39.30 16.00 10.98
CA ALA A 451 -40.53 15.79 11.70
C ALA A 451 -41.72 15.67 10.73
N GLY A 452 -42.35 14.50 10.69
CA GLY A 452 -43.42 14.14 9.75
C GLY A 452 -44.55 13.32 10.38
N GLY A 453 -45.42 12.75 9.53
CA GLY A 453 -46.62 12.05 9.95
C GLY A 453 -47.73 12.97 10.48
N SER A 454 -48.80 12.39 11.02
CA SER A 454 -49.91 13.17 11.59
C SER A 454 -49.41 14.04 12.75
N TYR A 455 -49.67 15.34 12.66
CA TYR A 455 -49.23 16.36 13.63
C TYR A 455 -47.70 16.49 13.79
N SER A 456 -46.91 16.03 12.81
CA SER A 456 -45.44 16.11 12.84
C SER A 456 -44.81 15.41 14.06
N LEU A 457 -45.45 14.35 14.57
CA LEU A 457 -45.02 13.64 15.78
C LEU A 457 -44.01 12.53 15.50
N ARG A 458 -43.72 12.21 14.23
CA ARG A 458 -42.80 11.11 13.85
C ARG A 458 -41.51 11.67 13.27
N ALA A 459 -40.41 10.99 13.51
CA ALA A 459 -39.14 11.27 12.85
C ALA A 459 -39.05 10.40 11.59
N ILE A 460 -38.81 11.04 10.45
CA ILE A 460 -38.76 10.40 9.13
C ILE A 460 -37.36 10.61 8.55
N SER A 461 -36.64 9.53 8.26
CA SER A 461 -35.29 9.58 7.68
C SER A 461 -35.24 10.35 6.35
N SER A 462 -34.13 11.01 6.03
CA SER A 462 -34.05 11.92 4.87
C SER A 462 -33.86 11.21 3.51
N GLY A 463 -33.34 9.97 3.53
CA GLY A 463 -33.11 9.10 2.37
C GLY A 463 -34.33 8.27 2.01
N ASP A 464 -34.59 7.20 2.75
CA ASP A 464 -35.66 6.21 2.49
C ASP A 464 -37.05 6.58 3.01
N GLN A 465 -37.19 7.73 3.68
CA GLN A 465 -38.47 8.17 4.28
C GLN A 465 -39.06 7.15 5.26
N ALA A 466 -38.20 6.36 5.91
CA ALA A 466 -38.58 5.41 6.92
C ALA A 466 -38.94 6.15 8.22
N ASP A 467 -39.96 5.64 8.91
CA ASP A 467 -40.34 6.14 10.21
C ASP A 467 -39.44 5.53 11.29
N ILE A 468 -38.62 6.37 11.90
CA ILE A 468 -37.60 5.96 12.88
C ILE A 468 -38.02 6.19 14.33
N GLY A 469 -39.28 6.54 14.58
CA GLY A 469 -39.82 6.72 15.94
C GLY A 469 -40.51 8.05 16.16
N PHE A 470 -40.65 8.47 17.42
CA PHE A 470 -41.28 9.73 17.78
C PHE A 470 -40.28 10.89 17.65
N ALA A 471 -40.72 12.03 17.09
CA ALA A 471 -39.86 13.21 16.88
C ALA A 471 -39.33 13.84 18.18
N TRP A 472 -39.95 13.53 19.33
CA TRP A 472 -39.55 13.99 20.66
C TRP A 472 -38.78 12.93 21.46
N ASP A 473 -38.49 11.77 20.88
CA ASP A 473 -37.71 10.72 21.52
C ASP A 473 -36.23 11.13 21.56
N THR A 474 -35.71 11.27 22.78
CA THR A 474 -34.32 11.66 23.08
C THR A 474 -33.53 10.55 23.78
N TRP A 475 -34.11 9.35 23.95
CA TRP A 475 -33.52 8.28 24.76
C TRP A 475 -33.36 6.95 24.03
N SER A 476 -34.12 6.70 22.95
CA SER A 476 -33.84 5.57 22.07
C SER A 476 -32.67 5.86 21.13
N ALA A 477 -32.15 4.83 20.47
CA ALA A 477 -31.12 4.99 19.45
C ALA A 477 -31.55 4.24 18.19
N VAL A 478 -31.43 4.91 17.04
CA VAL A 478 -31.63 4.34 15.72
C VAL A 478 -30.36 4.62 14.91
N THR A 479 -29.87 3.63 14.17
CA THR A 479 -28.75 3.81 13.26
C THR A 479 -29.27 4.24 11.90
N LEU A 480 -28.74 5.33 11.36
CA LEU A 480 -28.89 5.72 9.96
C LEU A 480 -27.56 5.62 9.24
N THR A 481 -27.59 5.20 7.99
CA THR A 481 -26.44 5.21 7.08
C THR A 481 -26.64 6.31 6.06
N GLU A 482 -25.64 7.17 5.89
CA GLU A 482 -25.61 8.14 4.81
C GLU A 482 -25.33 7.39 3.50
N GLY A 483 -26.29 7.49 2.59
CA GLY A 483 -26.11 7.06 1.22
C GLY A 483 -25.53 8.21 0.44
N GLU A 484 -26.35 8.90 -0.35
CA GLU A 484 -25.94 10.16 -0.95
C GLU A 484 -25.55 11.19 0.12
N PRO A 485 -24.61 12.12 -0.15
CA PRO A 485 -24.26 13.16 0.79
C PRO A 485 -25.51 13.95 1.24
N GLY A 486 -25.81 13.93 2.53
CA GLY A 486 -26.99 14.55 3.14
C GLY A 486 -28.27 13.71 3.13
N LYS A 487 -28.26 12.50 2.56
CA LYS A 487 -29.38 11.56 2.53
C LYS A 487 -29.11 10.36 3.42
N TRP A 488 -29.95 10.18 4.43
CA TRP A 488 -29.74 9.22 5.49
C TRP A 488 -30.84 8.18 5.49
N TYR A 489 -30.44 6.92 5.47
CA TYR A 489 -31.28 5.75 5.26
C TYR A 489 -31.37 4.94 6.56
N ALA A 490 -32.58 4.51 6.93
CA ALA A 490 -32.76 3.58 8.05
C ALA A 490 -32.42 2.14 7.65
N GLN A 491 -32.69 1.78 6.39
CA GLN A 491 -32.15 0.56 5.79
C GLN A 491 -30.82 0.87 5.11
N GLN A 492 -29.75 0.19 5.53
CA GLN A 492 -28.42 0.38 4.96
C GLN A 492 -28.44 0.15 3.44
N PRO A 493 -28.02 1.13 2.62
CA PRO A 493 -27.94 0.98 1.16
C PRO A 493 -27.08 -0.23 0.78
N GLU A 494 -27.46 -0.95 -0.28
CA GLU A 494 -26.73 -2.15 -0.75
C GLU A 494 -25.26 -1.85 -1.06
N ALA A 495 -24.97 -0.66 -1.62
CA ALA A 495 -23.62 -0.19 -1.89
C ALA A 495 -22.75 -0.08 -0.63
N CYS A 496 -23.36 0.08 0.55
CA CYS A 496 -22.68 0.17 1.84
C CYS A 496 -22.53 -1.18 2.55
N GLN A 497 -22.98 -2.29 1.95
CA GLN A 497 -22.90 -3.63 2.52
C GLN A 497 -21.65 -4.37 2.01
N SER A 498 -20.45 -3.96 2.42
CA SER A 498 -19.23 -4.72 2.15
C SER A 498 -18.94 -5.72 3.27
N GLY A 499 -19.15 -7.01 2.99
CA GLY A 499 -18.66 -8.11 3.80
C GLY A 499 -19.73 -8.98 4.47
N ASN A 500 -20.38 -9.85 3.69
CA ASN A 500 -20.63 -11.22 4.15
C ASN A 500 -20.93 -12.14 2.95
N PRO A 501 -20.14 -13.20 2.73
CA PRO A 501 -20.53 -14.25 1.79
C PRO A 501 -21.73 -14.99 2.36
N THR A 502 -22.77 -15.13 1.55
CA THR A 502 -23.96 -15.93 1.85
C THR A 502 -23.55 -17.39 2.09
N PRO A 503 -23.80 -17.99 3.28
CA PRO A 503 -23.64 -19.43 3.43
C PRO A 503 -24.84 -20.17 2.80
N PRO A 504 -24.64 -21.35 2.20
CA PRO A 504 -25.74 -22.18 1.69
C PRO A 504 -26.49 -22.85 2.85
N PRO A 505 -27.73 -23.33 2.63
CA PRO A 505 -28.71 -23.49 3.70
C PRO A 505 -28.57 -24.84 4.40
N ALA A 506 -28.67 -24.84 5.72
CA ALA A 506 -29.21 -25.98 6.45
C ALA A 506 -29.80 -25.55 7.80
N SER A 507 -31.02 -26.04 8.04
CA SER A 507 -31.77 -26.13 9.31
C SER A 507 -32.03 -24.82 10.05
N CYS A 508 -33.31 -24.44 10.06
CA CYS A 508 -33.99 -23.53 11.00
C CYS A 508 -33.09 -22.51 11.73
N GLU A 509 -33.23 -21.24 11.37
CA GLU A 509 -32.57 -20.13 12.06
C GLU A 509 -33.58 -19.44 12.98
N ASP A 510 -33.16 -19.00 14.17
CA ASP A 510 -34.00 -18.20 15.08
C ASP A 510 -33.30 -16.93 15.57
N TRP A 511 -34.13 -15.95 15.95
CA TRP A 511 -33.68 -14.64 16.41
C TRP A 511 -34.46 -14.23 17.65
N TYR A 512 -33.77 -13.67 18.65
CA TYR A 512 -34.36 -13.02 19.81
C TYR A 512 -34.06 -11.53 19.80
N THR A 513 -35.02 -10.73 19.36
CA THR A 513 -34.86 -9.28 19.33
C THR A 513 -36.19 -8.57 19.59
N SER A 514 -36.17 -7.24 19.56
CA SER A 514 -37.38 -6.45 19.76
C SER A 514 -38.38 -6.67 18.62
N ASN A 515 -39.67 -6.56 18.92
CA ASN A 515 -40.74 -6.66 17.94
C ASN A 515 -40.57 -5.68 16.76
N LEU A 516 -40.05 -4.48 17.02
CA LEU A 516 -39.70 -3.53 15.96
C LEU A 516 -38.54 -4.02 15.09
N SER A 517 -37.49 -4.58 15.70
CA SER A 517 -36.36 -5.16 14.98
C SER A 517 -36.78 -6.35 14.12
N HIS A 518 -37.74 -7.17 14.57
CA HIS A 518 -38.35 -8.21 13.74
C HIS A 518 -39.12 -7.61 12.56
N GLN A 519 -39.89 -6.54 12.78
CA GLN A 519 -40.62 -5.88 11.69
C GLN A 519 -39.68 -5.27 10.65
N LEU A 520 -38.65 -4.56 11.09
CA LEU A 520 -37.66 -3.93 10.20
C LEU A 520 -36.87 -4.97 9.40
N ALA A 521 -36.64 -6.16 9.98
CA ALA A 521 -35.98 -7.26 9.28
C ALA A 521 -36.93 -8.12 8.42
N GLY A 522 -38.18 -7.70 8.22
CA GLY A 522 -39.19 -8.44 7.43
C GLY A 522 -39.74 -9.70 8.11
N ARG A 523 -39.25 -10.04 9.30
CA ARG A 523 -39.67 -11.22 10.09
C ARG A 523 -41.02 -11.03 10.79
N ALA A 524 -41.51 -9.81 10.90
CA ALA A 524 -42.82 -9.47 11.45
C ALA A 524 -43.51 -8.33 10.69
N TYR A 525 -44.80 -8.14 10.92
CA TYR A 525 -45.56 -6.97 10.47
C TYR A 525 -46.43 -6.42 11.60
N TYR A 526 -46.77 -5.14 11.51
CA TYR A 526 -47.63 -4.47 12.49
C TYR A 526 -49.06 -4.30 11.99
N SER A 527 -50.03 -4.78 12.77
CA SER A 527 -51.47 -4.60 12.54
C SER A 527 -52.21 -4.53 13.89
N MET A 528 -52.18 -3.36 14.53
CA MET A 528 -52.65 -3.17 15.93
C MET A 528 -51.98 -4.12 16.95
N GLY A 529 -50.76 -4.55 16.64
CA GLY A 529 -49.97 -5.55 17.32
C GLY A 529 -48.92 -6.12 16.35
N TYR A 530 -47.85 -6.71 16.86
CA TYR A 530 -46.82 -7.33 16.04
C TYR A 530 -47.14 -8.80 15.80
N TYR A 531 -46.96 -9.24 14.55
CA TYR A 531 -47.24 -10.60 14.11
C TYR A 531 -46.10 -11.12 13.24
N SER A 532 -45.74 -12.40 13.37
CA SER A 532 -44.71 -13.03 12.55
C SER A 532 -45.11 -13.07 11.06
N THR A 533 -44.14 -12.85 10.15
CA THR A 533 -44.35 -12.89 8.70
C THR A 533 -44.25 -14.34 8.21
N GLY A 534 -45.36 -15.06 8.15
CA GLY A 534 -45.39 -16.47 7.72
C GLY A 534 -46.37 -17.30 8.55
N GLY A 535 -46.26 -17.21 9.88
CA GLY A 535 -47.16 -17.86 10.84
C GLY A 535 -48.35 -17.01 11.30
N ASN A 536 -48.28 -15.67 11.15
CA ASN A 536 -49.24 -14.71 11.74
C ASN A 536 -49.42 -14.86 13.26
N ASP A 537 -48.40 -15.37 13.95
CA ASP A 537 -48.41 -15.55 15.40
C ASP A 537 -48.25 -14.20 16.08
N SER A 538 -48.98 -13.97 17.17
CA SER A 538 -48.85 -12.71 17.91
C SER A 538 -47.53 -12.66 18.68
N LEU A 539 -46.74 -11.63 18.42
CA LEU A 539 -45.51 -11.28 19.14
C LEU A 539 -45.78 -10.22 20.24
N GLY A 540 -47.02 -9.76 20.38
CA GLY A 540 -47.44 -8.76 21.35
C GLY A 540 -47.62 -7.35 20.77
N ALA A 541 -48.04 -6.39 21.61
CA ALA A 541 -48.49 -5.07 21.15
C ALA A 541 -47.41 -3.97 21.21
N LEU A 542 -46.30 -4.21 21.90
CA LEU A 542 -45.28 -3.20 22.18
C LEU A 542 -44.04 -3.44 21.31
N SER A 543 -43.54 -2.37 20.70
CA SER A 543 -42.36 -2.38 19.82
C SER A 543 -41.08 -2.84 20.51
N GLY A 544 -40.91 -2.43 21.78
CA GLY A 544 -39.72 -2.74 22.59
C GLY A 544 -39.77 -4.10 23.32
N SER A 545 -40.84 -4.88 23.17
CA SER A 545 -40.90 -6.23 23.73
C SER A 545 -40.04 -7.18 22.90
N TYR A 546 -39.27 -8.03 23.58
CA TYR A 546 -38.42 -9.03 22.94
C TYR A 546 -39.16 -10.35 22.78
N THR A 547 -39.09 -10.92 21.59
CA THR A 547 -39.72 -12.20 21.27
C THR A 547 -38.78 -13.08 20.45
N TRP A 548 -39.02 -14.38 20.50
CA TRP A 548 -38.32 -15.33 19.64
C TRP A 548 -39.11 -15.51 18.36
N VAL A 549 -38.43 -15.46 17.22
CA VAL A 549 -38.98 -15.78 15.90
C VAL A 549 -38.03 -16.75 15.21
N LYS A 550 -38.54 -17.83 14.63
CA LYS A 550 -37.78 -18.83 13.85
C LYS A 550 -38.18 -18.83 12.38
N GLU A 551 -37.28 -19.28 11.51
CA GLU A 551 -37.52 -19.47 10.07
C GLU A 551 -37.48 -20.97 9.74
N GLU A 552 -38.65 -21.58 9.49
CA GLU A 552 -38.72 -23.02 9.16
C GLU A 552 -38.43 -23.32 7.68
N SER A 553 -38.67 -22.33 6.82
CA SER A 553 -38.35 -22.36 5.39
C SER A 553 -38.16 -20.93 4.89
N THR A 554 -37.37 -20.76 3.82
CA THR A 554 -36.99 -19.43 3.32
C THR A 554 -38.18 -18.50 3.15
N GLY A 555 -38.21 -17.41 3.93
CA GLY A 555 -39.25 -16.39 3.94
C GLY A 555 -40.49 -16.69 4.79
N VAL A 556 -40.50 -17.78 5.57
CA VAL A 556 -41.62 -18.16 6.47
C VAL A 556 -41.16 -18.09 7.92
N TYR A 557 -41.62 -17.05 8.62
CA TYR A 557 -41.27 -16.76 10.01
C TYR A 557 -42.44 -17.05 10.96
N GLU A 558 -42.15 -17.73 12.07
CA GLU A 558 -43.11 -18.13 13.10
C GLU A 558 -42.64 -17.72 14.49
N ALA A 559 -43.57 -17.52 15.44
CA ALA A 559 -43.19 -17.25 16.82
C ALA A 559 -42.61 -18.50 17.50
N GLY A 560 -41.46 -18.35 18.17
CA GLY A 560 -40.79 -19.42 18.90
C GLY A 560 -39.34 -19.64 18.47
N GLN A 561 -38.76 -20.73 18.96
CA GLN A 561 -37.37 -21.14 18.72
C GLN A 561 -37.33 -22.42 17.89
N CYS A 562 -36.24 -22.62 17.16
CA CYS A 562 -35.96 -23.90 16.52
C CYS A 562 -35.84 -25.01 17.58
N GLN A 563 -36.38 -26.20 17.32
CA GLN A 563 -36.33 -27.34 18.25
C GLN A 563 -35.05 -28.15 18.15
#